data_AF-A0A6A5YI77-F1
#
_entry.id   AF-A0A6A5YI77-F1
#
_cell.length_a   1.000
_cell.length_b   1.000
_cell.length_c   1.000
_cell.angle_alpha   90.00
_cell.angle_beta   90.00
_cell.angle_gamma   90.00
#
_symmetry.space_group_name_H-M   'P 1'
#
loop_
_entity.id
_entity.type
_entity.pdbx_description
1 polymer ?
#
loop_
_entity_poly.entity_id
_entity_poly.type
_entity_poly.pdbx_seq_one_letter_code
_entity_poly.pdbx_strand_id
1 'polypeptide(L)'
;MTPANHGPKKHGWVAISSDPNSPLGFVTANRTYGSYENPSEFSDDEYETFTPQTRHQSTRKTTHNRETKHDRETTHDRETTDARLKSRKVCSGNQDANSTWNAPEPEDVLQHMLQEVGARHPDRYGEFLRCPGRFKELKDRILPRAWEFLKSKDYSREKLLELTQELGPDDGGIYVHVIWRKSNPDHFYLYVGQSIELRKRIANHCDPAYREKHRSLHYYIWDLASIEQNSDYEVEEAFVFLSTYKDEADSLLLNLLEFWCSLMLQTLTKNALVAYLPKGTLSPHAGMHLNVALPIYQTVRGEAVPDSLHGDIYHSMDPAVQQYYSNLRRKFFELKYSPNPLLRSYYEKTMHERQVNANTTKRKHSADEALQGMEVPVRIWNGKNPHRRTAQIITISHFQFALSRKMVHVRDGDIVEVQCHLSHGIHEHRYARNSLATDPAARLGIHVEGVSISGTTFATWLYNHGERVVFRMNTLVDSLEGLDVMNPSGRTRRWIPRSSRGGIRSTYTQDVLQMIKTAESASCGGSSSDSESEDLEVDIGSDAS
;
A
#
# COMPACT_ATOMS: atom_id res chain seq x y z
N MET A 1 26.66 51.77 20.48
CA MET A 1 26.23 50.50 19.87
C MET A 1 25.28 49.82 20.83
N THR A 2 23.98 49.82 20.52
CA THR A 2 22.95 49.08 21.27
C THR A 2 22.84 47.65 20.71
N PRO A 3 22.66 46.61 21.53
CA PRO A 3 22.49 45.25 21.04
C PRO A 3 21.13 45.10 20.36
N ALA A 4 21.11 44.45 19.20
CA ALA A 4 19.88 44.23 18.44
C ALA A 4 18.97 43.25 19.20
N ASN A 5 17.77 43.71 19.53
CA ASN A 5 16.78 42.92 20.26
C ASN A 5 16.14 41.91 19.30
N HIS A 6 16.66 40.68 19.24
CA HIS A 6 16.08 39.60 18.44
C HIS A 6 14.79 39.11 19.10
N GLY A 7 13.67 39.72 18.72
CA GLY A 7 12.33 39.22 19.05
C GLY A 7 12.12 37.78 18.54
N PRO A 8 11.18 37.02 19.15
CA PRO A 8 10.95 35.63 18.79
C PRO A 8 10.59 35.50 17.31
N LYS A 9 11.36 34.68 16.58
CA LYS A 9 11.11 34.39 15.17
C LYS A 9 9.76 33.67 15.06
N LYS A 10 8.73 34.36 14.54
CA LYS A 10 7.46 33.72 14.16
C LYS A 10 7.76 32.54 13.25
N HIS A 11 7.27 31.35 13.62
CA HIS A 11 7.39 30.17 12.77
C HIS A 11 6.40 30.30 11.61
N GLY A 12 6.92 30.39 10.38
CA GLY A 12 6.11 30.42 9.17
C GLY A 12 5.46 29.06 8.92
N TRP A 13 4.16 29.05 8.68
CA TRP A 13 3.39 27.84 8.42
C TRP A 13 3.54 27.40 6.95
N VAL A 14 3.56 26.08 6.71
CA VAL A 14 3.89 25.48 5.42
C VAL A 14 2.65 24.86 4.77
N ALA A 15 2.52 25.03 3.46
CA ALA A 15 1.40 24.52 2.68
C ALA A 15 1.38 22.97 2.62
N ILE A 16 0.17 22.40 2.65
CA ILE A 16 -0.06 21.09 2.01
C ILE A 16 -0.04 21.32 0.51
N SER A 17 1.16 21.20 -0.07
CA SER A 17 1.32 21.09 -1.50
C SER A 17 0.95 19.68 -1.93
N SER A 18 -0.07 19.57 -2.77
CA SER A 18 -0.10 18.49 -3.75
C SER A 18 1.09 18.68 -4.68
N ASP A 19 2.21 18.03 -4.38
CA ASP A 19 3.20 17.75 -5.44
C ASP A 19 2.47 16.91 -6.50
N PRO A 20 2.34 17.39 -7.75
CA PRO A 20 1.71 16.63 -8.83
C PRO A 20 2.44 15.32 -9.17
N ASN A 21 3.55 15.00 -8.51
CA ASN A 21 4.36 13.80 -8.68
C ASN A 21 4.34 12.83 -7.46
N SER A 22 3.51 13.05 -6.40
CA SER A 22 3.56 12.29 -5.14
C SER A 22 2.43 11.24 -4.93
N PRO A 23 2.67 10.05 -4.32
CA PRO A 23 2.06 8.80 -4.80
C PRO A 23 0.62 8.41 -4.40
N LEU A 24 -0.03 9.15 -3.50
CA LEU A 24 -1.39 8.85 -3.05
C LEU A 24 -2.32 10.09 -3.03
N GLY A 25 -1.86 11.22 -3.59
CA GLY A 25 -2.57 12.50 -3.67
C GLY A 25 -3.89 12.51 -4.48
N PHE A 26 -4.34 11.34 -4.96
CA PHE A 26 -5.67 11.15 -5.52
C PHE A 26 -6.72 10.73 -4.47
N VAL A 27 -6.30 10.34 -3.27
CA VAL A 27 -7.14 9.76 -2.21
C VAL A 27 -7.05 10.57 -0.90
N THR A 28 -6.03 11.42 -0.75
CA THR A 28 -5.81 12.26 0.44
C THR A 28 -6.21 13.71 0.19
N ALA A 29 -7.05 14.29 1.05
CA ALA A 29 -7.52 15.67 0.92
C ALA A 29 -6.38 16.69 1.04
N ASN A 30 -6.31 17.64 0.10
CA ASN A 30 -5.47 18.83 0.25
C ASN A 30 -6.02 19.70 1.39
N ARG A 31 -5.22 19.96 2.43
CA ARG A 31 -5.57 20.88 3.53
C ARG A 31 -4.54 21.99 3.66
N THR A 32 -4.62 22.95 2.76
CA THR A 32 -3.92 24.23 2.92
C THR A 32 -4.48 24.97 4.15
N TYR A 33 -3.64 25.08 5.18
CA TYR A 33 -3.79 26.07 6.25
C TYR A 33 -3.22 27.41 5.75
N GLY A 34 -3.90 28.52 6.03
CA GLY A 34 -3.67 29.77 5.29
C GLY A 34 -3.33 30.96 6.16
N SER A 35 -2.22 31.63 5.82
CA SER A 35 -2.05 33.06 6.00
C SER A 35 -1.18 33.60 4.86
N TYR A 36 -1.81 34.20 3.85
CA TYR A 36 -1.10 35.06 2.91
C TYR A 36 -1.30 36.50 3.35
N GLU A 37 -0.21 37.18 3.70
CA GLU A 37 -0.18 38.64 3.74
C GLU A 37 -0.26 39.14 2.29
N ASN A 38 -1.07 40.17 2.04
CA ASN A 38 -1.11 40.85 0.75
C ASN A 38 0.24 41.54 0.48
N PRO A 39 0.90 41.29 -0.66
CA PRO A 39 1.64 42.32 -1.35
C PRO A 39 0.64 43.12 -2.19
N SER A 40 0.14 44.23 -1.64
CA SER A 40 -0.15 45.38 -2.49
C SER A 40 1.14 45.81 -3.21
N GLU A 41 1.02 46.41 -4.40
CA GLU A 41 2.11 46.77 -5.32
C GLU A 41 2.60 45.64 -6.24
N PHE A 42 1.83 45.38 -7.31
CA PHE A 42 2.39 45.45 -8.66
C PHE A 42 1.37 46.12 -9.57
N SER A 43 1.84 47.05 -10.42
CA SER A 43 1.01 47.90 -11.26
C SER A 43 0.41 47.14 -12.44
N ASP A 44 -0.83 47.49 -12.80
CA ASP A 44 -1.36 47.23 -14.13
C ASP A 44 -0.49 47.92 -15.18
N ASP A 45 0.04 47.17 -16.15
CA ASP A 45 0.22 47.62 -17.54
C ASP A 45 0.57 46.42 -18.46
N GLU A 46 0.16 46.54 -19.73
CA GLU A 46 0.51 45.69 -20.89
C GLU A 46 0.21 44.18 -20.83
N TYR A 47 -0.94 43.79 -21.37
CA TYR A 47 -1.01 42.60 -22.25
C TYR A 47 -1.93 42.87 -23.46
N GLU A 48 -1.33 42.99 -24.64
CA GLU A 48 -2.04 43.14 -25.91
C GLU A 48 -2.81 41.88 -26.32
N THR A 49 -4.00 42.06 -26.87
CA THR A 49 -4.82 41.00 -27.46
C THR A 49 -4.24 40.51 -28.78
N PHE A 50 -3.78 39.25 -28.84
CA PHE A 50 -3.45 38.59 -30.11
C PHE A 50 -4.60 37.73 -30.65
N THR A 51 -5.13 38.12 -31.80
CA THR A 51 -6.10 37.34 -32.58
C THR A 51 -5.41 36.22 -33.37
N PRO A 52 -6.05 35.03 -33.55
CA PRO A 52 -5.45 33.96 -34.32
C PRO A 52 -5.68 34.16 -35.83
N GLN A 53 -4.60 34.31 -36.60
CA GLN A 53 -4.66 34.19 -38.07
C GLN A 53 -4.61 32.73 -38.52
N THR A 54 -5.56 32.37 -39.37
CA THR A 54 -5.56 31.13 -40.16
C THR A 54 -4.38 31.07 -41.12
N ARG A 55 -3.68 29.93 -41.20
CA ARG A 55 -2.87 29.62 -42.39
C ARG A 55 -2.76 28.15 -42.78
N HIS A 56 -3.25 27.90 -43.99
CA HIS A 56 -3.00 26.82 -44.96
C HIS A 56 -2.44 25.44 -44.55
N GLN A 57 -3.21 24.45 -44.99
CA GLN A 57 -2.79 23.09 -45.32
C GLN A 57 -1.57 23.09 -46.27
N SER A 58 -0.62 22.18 -46.05
CA SER A 58 0.37 21.77 -47.04
C SER A 58 0.30 20.26 -47.22
N THR A 59 0.06 19.81 -48.44
CA THR A 59 -0.07 18.40 -48.78
C THR A 59 1.29 17.80 -49.13
N ARG A 60 1.64 16.67 -48.51
CA ARG A 60 2.72 15.80 -49.00
C ARG A 60 2.22 14.37 -49.16
N LYS A 61 2.22 13.91 -50.42
CA LYS A 61 2.04 12.51 -50.79
C LYS A 61 3.33 11.75 -50.49
N THR A 62 3.20 10.52 -49.98
CA THR A 62 4.25 9.50 -50.16
C THR A 62 3.63 8.11 -50.28
N THR A 63 3.69 7.61 -51.52
CA THR A 63 3.84 6.19 -51.94
C THR A 63 3.24 5.07 -51.09
N HIS A 64 2.34 4.30 -51.72
CA HIS A 64 2.04 2.91 -51.33
C HIS A 64 3.30 2.09 -51.06
N ASN A 65 3.21 1.19 -50.08
CA ASN A 65 3.70 -0.16 -50.31
C ASN A 65 2.77 -1.21 -49.69
N ARG A 66 2.83 -2.41 -50.25
CA ARG A 66 1.86 -3.51 -50.14
C ARG A 66 2.47 -4.60 -49.27
N GLU A 67 1.74 -5.10 -48.27
CA GLU A 67 1.50 -6.55 -48.08
C GLU A 67 0.62 -6.85 -46.86
N THR A 68 -0.44 -7.61 -47.10
CA THR A 68 -1.37 -8.11 -46.09
C THR A 68 -0.84 -9.39 -45.46
N LYS A 69 -0.75 -9.43 -44.12
CA LYS A 69 -0.70 -10.69 -43.36
C LYS A 69 -1.94 -10.82 -42.50
N HIS A 70 -2.65 -11.93 -42.68
CA HIS A 70 -3.76 -12.33 -41.81
C HIS A 70 -3.22 -12.75 -40.45
N ASP A 71 -3.63 -12.05 -39.39
CA ASP A 71 -3.63 -12.62 -38.05
C ASP A 71 -5.00 -13.25 -37.77
N ARG A 72 -4.99 -14.51 -37.32
CA ARG A 72 -6.18 -15.24 -36.87
C ARG A 72 -6.45 -14.87 -35.41
N GLU A 73 -7.62 -14.30 -35.14
CA GLU A 73 -8.12 -14.19 -33.77
C GLU A 73 -8.43 -15.58 -33.20
N THR A 74 -7.76 -15.96 -32.10
CA THR A 74 -8.14 -17.10 -31.27
C THR A 74 -8.99 -16.63 -30.09
N THR A 75 -10.30 -16.67 -30.26
CA THR A 75 -11.32 -16.31 -29.26
C THR A 75 -11.63 -17.46 -28.28
N HIS A 76 -10.61 -17.97 -27.59
CA HIS A 76 -10.77 -18.98 -26.53
C HIS A 76 -9.78 -18.71 -25.38
N ASP A 77 -10.24 -17.97 -24.36
CA ASP A 77 -9.68 -17.98 -22.97
C ASP A 77 -10.42 -17.03 -21.99
N ARG A 78 -11.61 -16.50 -22.34
CA ARG A 78 -12.30 -15.48 -21.54
C ARG A 78 -13.34 -15.99 -20.53
N GLU A 79 -13.74 -17.27 -20.59
CA GLU A 79 -14.78 -17.83 -19.72
C GLU A 79 -14.25 -18.53 -18.47
N THR A 80 -12.99 -18.98 -18.46
CA THR A 80 -12.41 -19.78 -17.36
C THR A 80 -11.92 -18.94 -16.16
N THR A 81 -11.70 -17.64 -16.34
CA THR A 81 -11.33 -16.72 -15.24
C THR A 81 -12.53 -16.23 -14.43
N ASP A 82 -13.71 -16.08 -15.06
CA ASP A 82 -14.91 -15.54 -14.40
C ASP A 82 -15.58 -16.55 -13.45
N ALA A 83 -15.47 -17.85 -13.75
CA ALA A 83 -15.93 -18.92 -12.87
C ALA A 83 -15.15 -19.01 -11.54
N ARG A 84 -13.88 -18.59 -11.51
CA ARG A 84 -12.99 -18.74 -10.34
C ARG A 84 -13.07 -17.58 -9.34
N LEU A 85 -13.70 -16.47 -9.70
CA LEU A 85 -14.07 -15.41 -8.74
C LEU A 85 -15.37 -15.72 -7.99
N LYS A 86 -16.27 -16.52 -8.57
CA LYS A 86 -17.59 -16.85 -7.97
C LYS A 86 -17.53 -17.90 -6.85
N SER A 87 -16.40 -18.59 -6.65
CA SER A 87 -16.25 -19.65 -5.63
C SER A 87 -15.44 -19.25 -4.39
N ARG A 88 -14.98 -17.99 -4.29
CA ARG A 88 -14.56 -17.46 -2.98
C ARG A 88 -15.81 -17.22 -2.14
N LYS A 89 -16.19 -18.28 -1.42
CA LYS A 89 -17.11 -18.24 -0.28
C LYS A 89 -16.60 -17.16 0.67
N VAL A 90 -17.18 -15.97 0.58
CA VAL A 90 -16.91 -14.89 1.51
C VAL A 90 -17.17 -15.47 2.89
N CYS A 91 -16.25 -15.26 3.83
CA CYS A 91 -16.51 -15.53 5.23
C CYS A 91 -17.49 -14.49 5.76
N SER A 92 -18.73 -14.52 5.27
CA SER A 92 -19.89 -14.11 6.01
C SER A 92 -19.99 -15.08 7.18
N GLY A 93 -19.22 -14.81 8.23
CA GLY A 93 -19.59 -15.33 9.53
C GLY A 93 -21.03 -14.92 9.77
N ASN A 94 -21.85 -15.85 10.27
CA ASN A 94 -23.14 -15.51 10.84
C ASN A 94 -22.87 -14.57 12.03
N GLN A 95 -22.77 -13.27 11.76
CA GLN A 95 -22.94 -12.27 12.79
C GLN A 95 -24.43 -12.29 13.12
N ASP A 96 -24.74 -12.61 14.37
CA ASP A 96 -26.11 -12.73 14.84
C ASP A 96 -26.87 -11.45 14.52
N ALA A 97 -27.86 -11.54 13.62
CA ALA A 97 -28.60 -10.38 13.10
C ALA A 97 -29.42 -9.62 14.17
N ASN A 98 -29.35 -10.07 15.43
CA ASN A 98 -30.01 -9.51 16.61
C ASN A 98 -29.03 -8.95 17.66
N SER A 99 -27.71 -8.90 17.40
CA SER A 99 -26.81 -8.19 18.33
C SER A 99 -27.06 -6.68 18.21
N THR A 100 -27.84 -6.13 19.14
CA THR A 100 -28.12 -4.68 19.22
C THR A 100 -26.79 -3.94 19.32
N TRP A 101 -26.46 -3.09 18.33
CA TRP A 101 -25.25 -2.30 18.39
C TRP A 101 -25.34 -1.28 19.52
N ASN A 102 -24.41 -1.38 20.47
CA ASN A 102 -24.27 -0.43 21.56
C ASN A 102 -23.16 0.55 21.20
N ALA A 103 -23.50 1.82 20.98
CA ALA A 103 -22.49 2.85 20.76
C ALA A 103 -21.54 2.94 21.99
N PRO A 104 -20.23 3.06 21.78
CA PRO A 104 -19.25 3.09 22.86
C PRO A 104 -19.38 4.36 23.71
N GLU A 105 -18.92 4.30 24.97
CA GLU A 105 -18.77 5.51 25.77
C GLU A 105 -17.68 6.40 25.17
N PRO A 106 -17.90 7.71 24.96
CA PRO A 106 -16.93 8.52 24.23
C PRO A 106 -15.60 8.72 24.98
N GLU A 107 -15.63 8.60 26.32
CA GLU A 107 -14.43 8.65 27.17
C GLU A 107 -13.57 7.39 27.02
N ASP A 108 -14.19 6.21 26.84
CA ASP A 108 -13.48 4.95 26.56
C ASP A 108 -12.81 4.98 25.18
N VAL A 109 -13.51 5.53 24.16
CA VAL A 109 -12.93 5.74 22.82
C VAL A 109 -11.77 6.73 22.88
N LEU A 110 -11.87 7.81 23.66
CA LEU A 110 -10.78 8.77 23.83
C LEU A 110 -9.56 8.11 24.47
N GLN A 111 -9.76 7.35 25.55
CA GLN A 111 -8.68 6.65 26.24
C GLN A 111 -8.01 5.60 25.35
N HIS A 112 -8.81 4.78 24.65
CA HIS A 112 -8.30 3.75 23.76
C HIS A 112 -7.55 4.34 22.56
N MET A 113 -8.10 5.39 21.93
CA MET A 113 -7.43 6.09 20.83
C MET A 113 -6.05 6.61 21.26
N LEU A 114 -5.94 7.25 22.43
CA LEU A 114 -4.65 7.79 22.89
C LEU A 114 -3.62 6.68 23.17
N GLN A 115 -4.06 5.51 23.65
CA GLN A 115 -3.21 4.33 23.80
C GLN A 115 -2.73 3.80 22.44
N GLU A 116 -3.63 3.58 21.50
CA GLU A 116 -3.30 3.08 20.16
C GLU A 116 -2.42 4.06 19.37
N VAL A 117 -2.67 5.37 19.46
CA VAL A 117 -1.83 6.39 18.83
C VAL A 117 -0.44 6.45 19.47
N GLY A 118 -0.34 6.39 20.79
CA GLY A 118 0.94 6.35 21.50
C GLY A 118 1.77 5.10 21.17
N ALA A 119 1.11 3.95 21.01
CA ALA A 119 1.76 2.68 20.66
C ALA A 119 2.20 2.60 19.19
N ARG A 120 1.40 3.14 18.26
CA ARG A 120 1.65 3.05 16.81
C ARG A 120 2.49 4.19 16.26
N HIS A 121 2.46 5.37 16.89
CA HIS A 121 3.16 6.58 16.45
C HIS A 121 4.05 7.20 17.55
N PRO A 122 4.90 6.39 18.23
CA PRO A 122 5.69 6.86 19.37
C PRO A 122 6.62 8.02 19.01
N ASP A 123 7.21 8.00 17.82
CA ASP A 123 8.14 9.05 17.34
C ASP A 123 7.47 10.41 17.17
N ARG A 124 6.14 10.42 16.95
CA ARG A 124 5.38 11.62 16.61
C ARG A 124 4.51 12.12 17.76
N TYR A 125 3.79 11.22 18.42
CA TYR A 125 2.87 11.57 19.51
C TYR A 125 3.39 11.11 20.88
N GLY A 126 4.41 10.25 20.95
CA GLY A 126 4.86 9.67 22.21
C GLY A 126 5.44 10.67 23.21
N GLU A 127 6.05 11.78 22.79
CA GLU A 127 6.42 12.88 23.69
C GLU A 127 5.20 13.72 24.09
N PHE A 128 4.41 14.14 23.11
CA PHE A 128 3.20 14.95 23.32
C PHE A 128 2.22 14.30 24.30
N LEU A 129 2.02 12.97 24.20
CA LEU A 129 1.13 12.17 25.05
C LEU A 129 1.73 11.79 26.41
N ARG A 130 3.05 11.92 26.61
CA ARG A 130 3.69 11.76 27.93
C ARG A 130 3.41 12.93 28.87
N CYS A 131 2.99 14.09 28.35
CA CYS A 131 2.57 15.22 29.17
C CYS A 131 1.34 14.85 30.03
N PRO A 132 1.37 15.02 31.36
CA PRO A 132 0.19 14.82 32.20
C PRO A 132 -0.97 15.72 31.78
N GLY A 133 -2.19 15.21 31.85
CA GLY A 133 -3.41 15.99 31.61
C GLY A 133 -3.92 16.04 30.17
N ARG A 134 -3.21 15.50 29.15
CA ARG A 134 -3.69 15.52 27.74
C ARG A 134 -5.10 14.95 27.52
N PHE A 135 -5.48 13.91 28.25
CA PHE A 135 -6.85 13.38 28.21
C PHE A 135 -7.89 14.43 28.64
N LYS A 136 -7.62 15.14 29.74
CA LYS A 136 -8.47 16.22 30.24
C LYS A 136 -8.49 17.39 29.26
N GLU A 137 -7.34 17.80 28.75
CA GLU A 137 -7.24 18.88 27.76
C GLU A 137 -8.06 18.59 26.49
N LEU A 138 -7.98 17.37 25.94
CA LEU A 138 -8.81 16.97 24.80
C LEU A 138 -10.31 17.00 25.15
N LYS A 139 -10.68 16.50 26.33
CA LYS A 139 -12.06 16.50 26.83
C LYS A 139 -12.62 17.91 27.01
N ASP A 140 -11.84 18.82 27.59
CA ASP A 140 -12.23 20.20 27.90
C ASP A 140 -12.34 21.09 26.64
N ARG A 141 -11.79 20.67 25.49
CA ARG A 141 -11.91 21.38 24.20
C ARG A 141 -13.20 21.08 23.44
N ILE A 142 -13.92 20.02 23.79
CA ILE A 142 -15.20 19.65 23.17
C ILE A 142 -16.34 20.41 23.85
N LEU A 143 -17.26 20.95 23.06
CA LEU A 143 -18.39 21.76 23.55
C LEU A 143 -19.31 20.92 24.47
N PRO A 144 -19.85 21.48 25.57
CA PRO A 144 -20.74 20.74 26.48
C PRO A 144 -21.93 20.08 25.79
N ARG A 145 -22.60 20.79 24.87
CA ARG A 145 -23.71 20.26 24.06
C ARG A 145 -23.27 19.15 23.09
N ALA A 146 -22.04 19.20 22.58
CA ALA A 146 -21.48 18.12 21.76
C ALA A 146 -21.15 16.90 22.62
N TRP A 147 -20.69 17.09 23.86
CA TRP A 147 -20.55 16.03 24.86
C TRP A 147 -21.88 15.35 25.20
N GLU A 148 -22.95 16.13 25.39
CA GLU A 148 -24.31 15.61 25.62
C GLU A 148 -24.82 14.80 24.42
N PHE A 149 -24.64 15.32 23.20
CA PHE A 149 -24.95 14.61 21.96
C PHE A 149 -24.17 13.28 21.84
N LEU A 150 -22.85 13.28 22.01
CA LEU A 150 -22.04 12.05 21.91
C LEU A 150 -22.40 11.02 22.99
N LYS A 151 -22.89 11.46 24.16
CA LYS A 151 -23.36 10.60 25.24
C LYS A 151 -24.80 10.12 25.08
N SER A 152 -25.65 10.82 24.30
CA SER A 152 -27.02 10.37 24.03
C SER A 152 -27.07 9.09 23.20
N LYS A 153 -26.02 8.87 22.38
CA LYS A 153 -25.91 7.78 21.39
C LYS A 153 -26.93 7.86 20.24
N ASP A 154 -27.71 8.93 20.18
CA ASP A 154 -28.58 9.27 19.07
C ASP A 154 -27.80 10.11 18.05
N TYR A 155 -27.19 9.41 17.09
CA TYR A 155 -26.43 9.99 15.99
C TYR A 155 -27.31 10.35 14.78
N SER A 156 -28.61 10.60 14.97
CA SER A 156 -29.48 11.06 13.88
C SER A 156 -29.04 12.41 13.32
N ARG A 157 -29.46 12.67 12.07
CA ARG A 157 -29.20 13.94 11.39
C ARG A 157 -29.80 15.11 12.16
N GLU A 158 -31.00 14.95 12.68
CA GLU A 158 -31.74 15.96 13.44
C GLU A 158 -30.96 16.36 14.70
N LYS A 159 -30.43 15.37 15.43
CA LYS A 159 -29.58 15.60 16.61
C LYS A 159 -28.22 16.20 16.28
N LEU A 160 -27.64 15.90 15.12
CA LEU A 160 -26.46 16.61 14.64
C LEU A 160 -26.76 18.07 14.32
N LEU A 161 -27.90 18.38 13.68
CA LEU A 161 -28.27 19.74 13.29
C LEU A 161 -28.60 20.66 14.49
N GLU A 162 -29.00 20.09 15.64
CA GLU A 162 -29.08 20.81 16.94
C GLU A 162 -27.70 21.39 17.39
N LEU A 163 -26.58 20.90 16.83
CA LEU A 163 -25.22 21.41 17.07
C LEU A 163 -24.79 22.57 16.14
N THR A 164 -25.70 23.14 15.36
CA THR A 164 -25.46 24.42 14.67
C THR A 164 -25.21 25.56 15.68
N GLN A 165 -24.30 26.49 15.37
CA GLN A 165 -24.11 27.75 16.11
C GLN A 165 -23.49 28.81 15.20
N GLU A 166 -23.60 30.07 15.60
CA GLU A 166 -22.77 31.13 15.02
C GLU A 166 -21.30 30.94 15.40
N LEU A 167 -20.40 31.24 14.47
CA LEU A 167 -18.96 31.28 14.69
C LEU A 167 -18.49 32.71 14.93
N GLY A 168 -17.55 32.90 15.84
CA GLY A 168 -16.68 34.08 15.86
C GLY A 168 -15.84 34.23 14.58
N PRO A 169 -15.21 35.40 14.37
CA PRO A 169 -14.28 35.59 13.26
C PRO A 169 -13.03 34.69 13.39
N ASP A 170 -12.51 34.56 14.61
CA ASP A 170 -11.21 33.95 14.92
C ASP A 170 -11.35 32.58 15.63
N ASP A 171 -12.53 31.96 15.60
CA ASP A 171 -12.77 30.68 16.29
C ASP A 171 -12.08 29.53 15.53
N GLY A 172 -11.17 28.83 16.19
CA GLY A 172 -10.61 27.54 15.77
C GLY A 172 -11.39 26.36 16.38
N GLY A 173 -11.20 25.15 15.86
CA GLY A 173 -11.81 23.94 16.42
C GLY A 173 -12.13 22.85 15.39
N ILE A 174 -13.16 22.05 15.71
CA ILE A 174 -13.61 20.89 14.95
C ILE A 174 -15.04 21.10 14.46
N TYR A 175 -15.23 20.99 13.15
CA TYR A 175 -16.54 21.00 12.48
C TYR A 175 -16.89 19.62 11.92
N VAL A 176 -18.18 19.39 11.74
CA VAL A 176 -18.72 18.31 10.93
C VAL A 176 -19.54 18.94 9.82
N HIS A 177 -19.28 18.54 8.59
CA HIS A 177 -20.11 18.84 7.44
C HIS A 177 -21.04 17.64 7.22
N VAL A 178 -22.34 17.88 7.36
CA VAL A 178 -23.43 16.92 7.14
C VAL A 178 -24.00 17.16 5.75
N ILE A 179 -24.03 16.15 4.88
CA ILE A 179 -24.58 16.24 3.51
C ILE A 179 -25.66 15.18 3.33
N TRP A 180 -26.88 15.53 2.95
CA TRP A 180 -27.96 14.56 2.71
C TRP A 180 -28.66 14.81 1.38
N ARG A 181 -29.34 13.78 0.87
CA ARG A 181 -30.19 13.92 -0.33
C ARG A 181 -31.57 14.37 0.10
N LYS A 182 -32.16 15.37 -0.58
CA LYS A 182 -33.53 15.84 -0.26
C LYS A 182 -34.58 14.72 -0.38
N SER A 183 -34.37 13.82 -1.34
CA SER A 183 -35.25 12.67 -1.60
C SER A 183 -35.07 11.50 -0.63
N ASN A 184 -33.99 11.48 0.16
CA ASN A 184 -33.78 10.52 1.25
C ASN A 184 -32.98 11.18 2.39
N PRO A 185 -33.64 11.96 3.26
CA PRO A 185 -32.99 12.71 4.33
C PRO A 185 -32.23 11.83 5.34
N ASP A 186 -32.69 10.60 5.55
CA ASP A 186 -32.09 9.63 6.47
C ASP A 186 -30.76 9.06 5.94
N HIS A 187 -30.49 9.21 4.63
CA HIS A 187 -29.20 8.85 4.02
C HIS A 187 -28.31 10.09 3.91
N PHE A 188 -27.47 10.27 4.93
CA PHE A 188 -26.57 11.42 5.04
C PHE A 188 -25.11 10.99 5.24
N TYR A 189 -24.21 11.77 4.65
CA TYR A 189 -22.77 11.61 4.73
C TYR A 189 -22.18 12.57 5.74
N LEU A 190 -21.11 12.13 6.42
CA LEU A 190 -20.39 12.95 7.40
C LEU A 190 -18.92 13.14 7.00
N TYR A 191 -18.46 14.38 7.04
CA TYR A 191 -17.06 14.76 7.00
C TYR A 191 -16.69 15.53 8.27
N VAL A 192 -15.75 15.00 9.05
CA VAL A 192 -15.14 15.72 10.18
C VAL A 192 -13.94 16.52 9.67
N GLY A 193 -13.75 17.73 10.15
CA GLY A 193 -12.56 18.51 9.82
C GLY A 193 -12.17 19.49 10.91
N GLN A 194 -10.98 20.06 10.76
CA GLN A 194 -10.41 21.03 11.71
C GLN A 194 -10.00 22.33 11.01
N SER A 195 -9.89 23.39 11.80
CA SER A 195 -9.22 24.64 11.42
C SER A 195 -8.78 25.42 12.65
N ILE A 196 -7.79 26.32 12.51
CA ILE A 196 -7.54 27.40 13.48
C ILE A 196 -8.41 28.64 13.18
N GLU A 197 -8.96 28.73 11.96
CA GLU A 197 -9.92 29.75 11.52
C GLU A 197 -11.10 29.02 10.86
N LEU A 198 -12.12 28.64 11.63
CA LEU A 198 -13.24 27.82 11.14
C LEU A 198 -14.05 28.55 10.05
N ARG A 199 -14.36 29.83 10.27
CA ARG A 199 -15.14 30.65 9.33
C ARG A 199 -14.51 30.71 7.93
N LYS A 200 -13.20 30.96 7.87
CA LYS A 200 -12.41 30.98 6.63
C LYS A 200 -12.29 29.61 5.98
N ARG A 201 -12.15 28.54 6.77
CA ARG A 201 -12.14 27.16 6.25
C ARG A 201 -13.47 26.79 5.62
N ILE A 202 -14.59 27.20 6.22
CA ILE A 202 -15.94 26.99 5.68
C ILE A 202 -16.16 27.83 4.41
N ALA A 203 -15.73 29.10 4.40
CA ALA A 203 -15.79 29.92 3.17
C ALA A 203 -15.03 29.28 2.00
N ASN A 204 -13.82 28.74 2.25
CA ASN A 204 -13.05 27.99 1.25
C ASN A 204 -13.78 26.70 0.81
N HIS A 205 -14.48 26.02 1.71
CA HIS A 205 -15.29 24.84 1.35
C HIS A 205 -16.45 25.21 0.43
N CYS A 206 -17.13 26.33 0.71
CA CYS A 206 -18.26 26.81 -0.09
C CYS A 206 -17.85 27.27 -1.50
N ASP A 207 -16.62 27.76 -1.69
CA ASP A 207 -16.07 28.14 -3.01
C ASP A 207 -15.91 26.93 -3.97
N PRO A 208 -16.66 26.87 -5.08
CA PRO A 208 -16.52 25.81 -6.08
C PRO A 208 -15.12 25.77 -6.72
N ALA A 209 -14.46 26.92 -6.90
CA ALA A 209 -13.12 26.98 -7.49
C ALA A 209 -12.05 26.40 -6.56
N TYR A 210 -12.20 26.57 -5.24
CA TYR A 210 -11.41 25.87 -4.25
C TYR A 210 -11.67 24.35 -4.30
N ARG A 211 -12.94 23.90 -4.33
CA ARG A 211 -13.26 22.45 -4.40
C ARG A 211 -12.73 21.79 -5.67
N GLU A 212 -12.77 22.49 -6.80
CA GLU A 212 -12.19 22.01 -8.05
C GLU A 212 -10.68 21.76 -7.95
N LYS A 213 -9.92 22.69 -7.36
CA LYS A 213 -8.47 22.58 -7.18
C LYS A 213 -8.07 21.53 -6.13
N HIS A 214 -8.95 21.22 -5.19
CA HIS A 214 -8.65 20.40 -4.02
C HIS A 214 -9.49 19.11 -3.96
N ARG A 215 -9.70 18.46 -5.12
CA ARG A 215 -10.56 17.27 -5.28
C ARG A 215 -10.34 16.22 -4.18
N SER A 216 -11.44 15.82 -3.54
CA SER A 216 -11.48 14.82 -2.44
C SER A 216 -12.78 14.03 -2.52
N LEU A 217 -12.93 12.95 -1.74
CA LEU A 217 -14.20 12.22 -1.65
C LEU A 217 -15.32 13.14 -1.13
N HIS A 218 -15.01 13.98 -0.13
CA HIS A 218 -15.93 14.98 0.42
C HIS A 218 -16.50 15.89 -0.66
N TYR A 219 -15.64 16.53 -1.46
CA TYR A 219 -16.09 17.41 -2.54
C TYR A 219 -16.74 16.65 -3.69
N TYR A 220 -16.29 15.44 -3.99
CA TYR A 220 -16.95 14.64 -5.01
C TYR A 220 -18.42 14.38 -4.65
N ILE A 221 -18.71 13.92 -3.44
CA ILE A 221 -20.08 13.66 -2.97
C ILE A 221 -20.90 14.96 -2.92
N TRP A 222 -20.32 16.07 -2.47
CA TRP A 222 -21.00 17.37 -2.42
C TRP A 222 -21.32 17.91 -3.82
N ASP A 223 -20.35 17.84 -4.74
CA ASP A 223 -20.50 18.33 -6.12
C ASP A 223 -21.38 17.41 -6.99
N LEU A 224 -21.72 16.17 -6.59
CA LEU A 224 -22.58 15.28 -7.38
C LEU A 224 -23.93 15.91 -7.78
N ALA A 225 -24.47 16.79 -6.93
CA ALA A 225 -25.71 17.53 -7.19
C ALA A 225 -25.58 18.61 -8.28
N SER A 226 -24.35 19.09 -8.54
CA SER A 226 -24.05 20.09 -9.57
C SER A 226 -23.88 19.49 -10.97
N ILE A 227 -23.89 18.15 -11.09
CA ILE A 227 -23.75 17.47 -12.38
C ILE A 227 -25.12 17.42 -13.06
N GLU A 228 -25.30 18.26 -14.09
CA GLU A 228 -26.56 18.49 -14.85
C GLU A 228 -27.31 17.22 -15.32
N GLN A 229 -26.62 16.08 -15.38
CA GLN A 229 -27.18 14.79 -15.81
C GLN A 229 -27.89 14.00 -14.69
N ASN A 230 -28.02 14.57 -13.48
CA ASN A 230 -28.46 13.86 -12.29
C ASN A 230 -29.57 14.63 -11.54
N SER A 231 -30.69 14.90 -12.23
CA SER A 231 -31.87 15.63 -11.71
C SER A 231 -32.39 15.11 -10.36
N ASP A 232 -32.16 13.83 -10.08
CA ASP A 232 -32.67 13.14 -8.90
C ASP A 232 -31.70 13.26 -7.70
N TYR A 233 -30.60 14.01 -7.84
CA TYR A 233 -29.53 14.16 -6.86
C TYR A 233 -29.47 15.57 -6.26
N GLU A 234 -30.61 16.14 -5.88
CA GLU A 234 -30.61 17.34 -5.03
C GLU A 234 -30.05 16.99 -3.63
N VAL A 235 -29.02 17.73 -3.20
CA VAL A 235 -28.45 17.66 -1.84
C VAL A 235 -28.75 18.92 -1.05
N GLU A 236 -28.79 18.76 0.26
CA GLU A 236 -28.72 19.81 1.26
C GLU A 236 -27.52 19.54 2.16
N GLU A 237 -27.02 20.60 2.80
CA GLU A 237 -25.85 20.52 3.65
C GLU A 237 -25.94 21.46 4.85
N ALA A 238 -25.20 21.14 5.90
CA ALA A 238 -24.96 22.02 7.02
C ALA A 238 -23.59 21.76 7.67
N PHE A 239 -22.99 22.83 8.20
CA PHE A 239 -21.83 22.77 9.08
C PHE A 239 -22.27 22.88 10.54
N VAL A 240 -21.83 21.93 11.36
CA VAL A 240 -22.07 21.87 12.81
C VAL A 240 -20.75 21.75 13.56
N PHE A 241 -20.73 22.05 14.86
CA PHE A 241 -19.48 22.27 15.61
C PHE A 241 -19.40 21.40 16.86
N LEU A 242 -18.31 20.64 16.97
CA LEU A 242 -18.02 19.78 18.13
C LEU A 242 -17.06 20.46 19.11
N SER A 243 -16.20 21.35 18.60
CA SER A 243 -15.22 22.11 19.36
C SER A 243 -15.09 23.49 18.76
N THR A 244 -15.10 24.53 19.61
CA THR A 244 -14.71 25.90 19.24
C THR A 244 -13.88 26.50 20.36
N TYR A 245 -12.75 27.14 20.03
CA TYR A 245 -11.88 27.84 20.97
C TYR A 245 -11.21 29.04 20.29
N LYS A 246 -10.71 29.98 21.08
CA LYS A 246 -10.06 31.23 20.60
C LYS A 246 -8.55 31.28 20.78
N ASP A 247 -8.01 30.42 21.66
CA ASP A 247 -6.58 30.35 21.93
C ASP A 247 -5.86 29.53 20.85
N GLU A 248 -4.58 29.81 20.62
CA GLU A 248 -3.74 28.95 19.77
C GLU A 248 -3.75 27.51 20.31
N ALA A 249 -4.08 26.55 19.44
CA ALA A 249 -4.05 25.12 19.75
C ALA A 249 -2.85 24.47 19.08
N ASP A 250 -2.18 23.58 19.82
CA ASP A 250 -1.15 22.72 19.24
C ASP A 250 -1.76 21.88 18.12
N SER A 251 -1.18 21.95 16.93
CA SER A 251 -1.54 21.13 15.77
C SER A 251 -1.65 19.61 16.05
N LEU A 252 -0.86 19.06 17.00
CA LEU A 252 -0.98 17.66 17.42
C LEU A 252 -2.24 17.43 18.28
N LEU A 253 -2.58 18.37 19.16
CA LEU A 253 -3.85 18.35 19.92
C LEU A 253 -5.03 18.38 18.95
N LEU A 254 -4.95 19.29 17.97
CA LEU A 254 -5.96 19.48 16.93
C LEU A 254 -6.20 18.19 16.12
N ASN A 255 -5.12 17.56 15.63
CA ASN A 255 -5.20 16.29 14.92
C ASN A 255 -5.83 15.16 15.76
N LEU A 256 -5.54 15.14 17.07
CA LEU A 256 -6.12 14.15 18.00
C LEU A 256 -7.61 14.42 18.26
N LEU A 257 -8.04 15.69 18.37
CA LEU A 257 -9.44 16.07 18.46
C LEU A 257 -10.21 15.67 17.21
N GLU A 258 -9.68 15.99 16.03
CA GLU A 258 -10.31 15.60 14.76
C GLU A 258 -10.38 14.08 14.63
N PHE A 259 -9.31 13.38 14.99
CA PHE A 259 -9.27 11.92 14.90
C PHE A 259 -10.28 11.26 15.84
N TRP A 260 -10.37 11.72 17.09
CA TRP A 260 -11.34 11.23 18.04
C TRP A 260 -12.79 11.48 17.58
N CYS A 261 -13.09 12.69 17.11
CA CYS A 261 -14.40 13.00 16.53
C CYS A 261 -14.73 12.10 15.32
N SER A 262 -13.73 11.82 14.47
CA SER A 262 -13.87 10.91 13.32
C SER A 262 -14.08 9.45 13.73
N LEU A 263 -13.54 9.02 14.88
CA LEU A 263 -13.80 7.70 15.47
C LEU A 263 -15.19 7.63 16.10
N MET A 264 -15.61 8.66 16.84
CA MET A 264 -16.94 8.72 17.46
C MET A 264 -18.07 8.71 16.43
N LEU A 265 -17.96 9.55 15.39
CA LEU A 265 -18.92 9.63 14.28
C LEU A 265 -18.67 8.59 13.18
N GLN A 266 -17.66 7.73 13.36
CA GLN A 266 -17.26 6.67 12.43
C GLN A 266 -17.10 7.13 10.97
N THR A 267 -16.54 8.32 10.77
CA THR A 267 -16.36 8.97 9.46
C THR A 267 -15.07 8.57 8.74
N LEU A 268 -14.33 7.59 9.27
CA LEU A 268 -13.13 7.02 8.67
C LEU A 268 -13.42 5.74 7.89
N THR A 269 -12.45 5.31 7.09
CA THR A 269 -12.44 3.98 6.46
C THR A 269 -12.62 2.86 7.46
N LYS A 270 -13.33 1.79 7.09
CA LYS A 270 -13.55 0.59 7.94
C LYS A 270 -12.24 0.01 8.48
N ASN A 271 -11.17 -0.01 7.68
CA ASN A 271 -9.85 -0.45 8.11
C ASN A 271 -9.26 0.45 9.21
N ALA A 272 -9.43 1.77 9.10
CA ALA A 272 -9.02 2.72 10.14
C ALA A 272 -9.88 2.57 11.40
N LEU A 273 -11.20 2.43 11.27
CA LEU A 273 -12.11 2.21 12.39
C LEU A 273 -11.74 0.91 13.15
N VAL A 274 -11.58 -0.21 12.45
CA VAL A 274 -11.15 -1.50 13.05
C VAL A 274 -9.76 -1.42 13.68
N ALA A 275 -8.90 -0.52 13.20
CA ALA A 275 -7.55 -0.35 13.74
C ALA A 275 -7.49 0.47 15.04
N TYR A 276 -8.46 1.36 15.32
CA TYR A 276 -8.38 2.32 16.44
C TYR A 276 -9.65 2.43 17.32
N LEU A 277 -10.73 1.73 16.96
CA LEU A 277 -11.89 1.56 17.84
C LEU A 277 -11.75 0.32 18.72
N PRO A 278 -12.30 0.32 19.96
CA PRO A 278 -12.38 -0.87 20.77
C PRO A 278 -13.16 -2.00 20.05
N LYS A 279 -12.73 -3.25 20.23
CA LYS A 279 -13.35 -4.41 19.56
C LYS A 279 -14.85 -4.47 19.84
N GLY A 280 -15.65 -4.66 18.79
CA GLY A 280 -17.12 -4.78 18.88
C GLY A 280 -17.90 -3.46 18.82
N THR A 281 -17.23 -2.30 18.72
CA THR A 281 -17.90 -0.98 18.72
C THR A 281 -18.21 -0.41 17.32
N LEU A 282 -17.74 -1.06 16.25
CA LEU A 282 -18.02 -0.67 14.87
C LEU A 282 -19.53 -0.70 14.60
N SER A 283 -20.07 0.40 14.10
CA SER A 283 -21.49 0.55 13.77
C SER A 283 -21.86 -0.29 12.54
N PRO A 284 -23.03 -0.95 12.52
CA PRO A 284 -23.59 -1.54 11.31
C PRO A 284 -23.77 -0.54 10.16
N HIS A 285 -23.91 0.75 10.48
CA HIS A 285 -24.07 1.85 9.53
C HIS A 285 -22.76 2.57 9.19
N ALA A 286 -21.61 2.07 9.68
CA ALA A 286 -20.29 2.60 9.32
C ALA A 286 -20.04 2.39 7.80
N GLY A 287 -20.03 3.48 7.05
CA GLY A 287 -19.90 3.44 5.58
C GLY A 287 -20.26 4.74 4.86
N MET A 288 -21.12 5.60 5.46
CA MET A 288 -21.48 6.93 4.91
C MET A 288 -20.40 7.99 5.24
N HIS A 289 -19.15 7.64 4.99
CA HIS A 289 -17.98 8.27 5.56
C HIS A 289 -17.16 9.05 4.51
N LEU A 290 -16.74 10.28 4.83
CA LEU A 290 -16.00 11.15 3.89
C LEU A 290 -14.54 11.41 4.30
N ASN A 291 -14.11 11.06 5.52
CA ASN A 291 -12.71 11.11 5.91
C ASN A 291 -11.99 9.86 5.41
N VAL A 292 -11.17 10.03 4.37
CA VAL A 292 -10.38 8.92 3.82
C VAL A 292 -9.02 8.77 4.50
N ALA A 293 -8.41 9.89 4.90
CA ALA A 293 -7.10 9.92 5.52
C ALA A 293 -7.19 10.10 7.04
N LEU A 294 -6.35 9.36 7.77
CA LEU A 294 -6.25 9.47 9.22
C LEU A 294 -5.78 10.89 9.64
N PRO A 295 -6.56 11.62 10.48
CA PRO A 295 -6.18 12.97 10.88
C PRO A 295 -4.83 13.07 11.60
N ILE A 296 -4.47 12.04 12.37
CA ILE A 296 -3.15 11.94 13.03
C ILE A 296 -1.95 12.00 12.08
N TYR A 297 -2.11 11.78 10.77
CA TYR A 297 -1.03 11.94 9.80
C TYR A 297 -0.88 13.37 9.26
N GLN A 298 -1.88 14.27 9.40
CA GLN A 298 -1.81 15.66 8.92
C GLN A 298 -0.63 16.40 9.55
N THR A 299 0.34 16.82 8.75
CA THR A 299 1.67 17.17 9.26
C THR A 299 1.73 18.58 9.84
N VAL A 300 2.56 18.76 10.87
CA VAL A 300 3.02 20.08 11.32
C VAL A 300 4.23 20.58 10.50
N ARG A 301 4.95 19.64 9.84
CA ARG A 301 6.27 19.87 9.22
C ARG A 301 6.40 19.42 7.75
N GLY A 302 5.29 19.19 7.04
CA GLY A 302 5.25 18.93 5.60
C GLY A 302 5.50 17.48 5.13
N GLU A 303 6.10 16.60 5.94
CA GLU A 303 6.38 15.21 5.54
C GLU A 303 5.14 14.29 5.62
N ALA A 304 4.38 14.21 4.51
CA ALA A 304 3.18 13.39 4.44
C ALA A 304 3.49 11.90 4.72
N VAL A 305 3.01 11.39 5.86
CA VAL A 305 3.17 9.98 6.24
C VAL A 305 2.38 9.09 5.28
N PRO A 306 2.99 8.09 4.61
CA PRO A 306 2.27 7.16 3.75
C PRO A 306 1.28 6.32 4.56
N ASP A 307 -0.02 6.58 4.41
CA ASP A 307 -1.08 5.82 5.05
C ASP A 307 -1.45 4.59 4.21
N SER A 308 -1.33 3.41 4.83
CA SER A 308 -1.62 2.11 4.23
C SER A 308 -3.07 1.65 4.45
N LEU A 309 -3.86 2.38 5.24
CA LEU A 309 -5.19 1.95 5.71
C LEU A 309 -6.36 2.44 4.82
N HIS A 310 -6.13 3.24 3.78
CA HIS A 310 -7.17 3.65 2.81
C HIS A 310 -7.74 2.48 1.93
N GLY A 311 -7.32 1.24 2.18
CA GLY A 311 -7.47 0.09 1.29
C GLY A 311 -8.85 -0.58 1.28
N ASP A 312 -9.95 0.16 1.44
CA ASP A 312 -11.33 -0.39 1.50
C ASP A 312 -12.39 0.48 0.79
N ILE A 313 -12.06 1.67 0.28
CA ILE A 313 -12.98 2.49 -0.53
C ILE A 313 -13.53 1.69 -1.72
N TYR A 314 -12.70 0.80 -2.29
CA TYR A 314 -13.07 -0.11 -3.38
C TYR A 314 -13.95 -1.30 -2.94
N HIS A 315 -14.17 -1.46 -1.64
CA HIS A 315 -15.14 -2.36 -1.02
C HIS A 315 -16.36 -1.62 -0.46
N SER A 316 -16.48 -0.30 -0.65
CA SER A 316 -17.67 0.44 -0.22
C SER A 316 -18.92 -0.13 -0.88
N MET A 317 -20.01 -0.26 -0.12
CA MET A 317 -21.32 -0.62 -0.65
C MET A 317 -22.05 0.57 -1.27
N ASP A 318 -21.53 1.79 -1.07
CA ASP A 318 -22.10 3.01 -1.62
C ASP A 318 -21.71 3.20 -3.10
N PRO A 319 -22.69 3.30 -4.03
CA PRO A 319 -22.42 3.44 -5.46
C PRO A 319 -21.65 4.72 -5.84
N ALA A 320 -21.88 5.82 -5.13
CA ALA A 320 -21.19 7.09 -5.39
C ALA A 320 -19.72 7.02 -4.95
N VAL A 321 -19.45 6.41 -3.81
CA VAL A 321 -18.07 6.15 -3.34
C VAL A 321 -17.33 5.18 -4.29
N GLN A 322 -18.02 4.17 -4.81
CA GLN A 322 -17.48 3.26 -5.84
C GLN A 322 -17.21 3.97 -7.17
N GLN A 323 -18.08 4.89 -7.59
CA GLN A 323 -17.89 5.71 -8.79
C GLN A 323 -16.69 6.66 -8.63
N TYR A 324 -16.53 7.30 -7.46
CA TYR A 324 -15.34 8.07 -7.12
C TYR A 324 -14.07 7.23 -7.23
N TYR A 325 -14.01 6.08 -6.53
CA TYR A 325 -12.86 5.19 -6.59
C TYR A 325 -12.54 4.73 -8.02
N SER A 326 -13.57 4.38 -8.80
CA SER A 326 -13.42 3.96 -10.21
C SER A 326 -12.83 5.08 -11.08
N ASN A 327 -13.26 6.33 -10.85
CA ASN A 327 -12.72 7.52 -11.52
C ASN A 327 -11.24 7.77 -11.15
N LEU A 328 -10.88 7.68 -9.87
CA LEU A 328 -9.48 7.80 -9.42
C LEU A 328 -8.61 6.70 -10.01
N ARG A 329 -9.08 5.45 -9.96
CA ARG A 329 -8.39 4.28 -10.51
C ARG A 329 -8.14 4.43 -12.00
N ARG A 330 -9.14 4.89 -12.77
CA ARG A 330 -9.01 5.22 -14.19
C ARG A 330 -7.93 6.28 -14.43
N LYS A 331 -8.03 7.43 -13.76
CA LYS A 331 -7.03 8.52 -13.86
C LYS A 331 -5.62 8.05 -13.55
N PHE A 332 -5.44 7.22 -12.53
CA PHE A 332 -4.13 6.62 -12.21
C PHE A 332 -3.60 5.71 -13.33
N PHE A 333 -4.44 4.91 -13.99
CA PHE A 333 -4.01 4.08 -15.13
C PHE A 333 -3.74 4.90 -16.41
N GLU A 334 -4.42 6.04 -16.60
CA GLU A 334 -4.16 6.97 -17.71
C GLU A 334 -2.74 7.57 -17.62
N LEU A 335 -2.16 7.69 -16.42
CA LEU A 335 -0.77 8.16 -16.22
C LEU A 335 0.25 7.31 -17.00
N LYS A 336 -0.01 6.02 -17.22
CA LYS A 336 0.82 5.13 -18.06
C LYS A 336 1.04 5.69 -19.48
N TYR A 337 0.03 6.38 -20.02
CA TYR A 337 0.03 6.94 -21.37
C TYR A 337 0.10 8.48 -21.36
N SER A 338 0.36 9.10 -20.21
CA SER A 338 0.51 10.55 -20.10
C SER A 338 1.60 11.06 -21.04
N PRO A 339 1.41 12.20 -21.74
CA PRO A 339 2.49 12.80 -22.53
C PRO A 339 3.68 13.23 -21.66
N ASN A 340 3.44 13.57 -20.38
CA ASN A 340 4.47 13.97 -19.44
C ASN A 340 5.31 12.73 -18.99
N PRO A 341 6.64 12.70 -19.24
CA PRO A 341 7.50 11.59 -18.86
C PRO A 341 7.60 11.39 -17.33
N LEU A 342 7.48 12.45 -16.52
CA LEU A 342 7.52 12.35 -15.06
C LEU A 342 6.33 11.51 -14.54
N LEU A 343 5.13 11.75 -15.08
CA LEU A 343 3.91 11.03 -14.71
C LEU A 343 3.97 9.54 -15.13
N ARG A 344 4.61 9.22 -16.27
CA ARG A 344 4.85 7.83 -16.68
C ARG A 344 5.83 7.12 -15.75
N SER A 345 6.99 7.73 -15.49
CA SER A 345 8.01 7.19 -14.56
C SER A 345 7.44 6.98 -13.15
N TYR A 346 6.61 7.92 -12.69
CA TYR A 346 5.87 7.83 -11.44
C TYR A 346 4.91 6.62 -11.41
N TYR A 347 4.11 6.41 -12.46
CA TYR A 347 3.23 5.24 -12.59
C TYR A 347 4.04 3.93 -12.59
N GLU A 348 5.14 3.87 -13.34
CA GLU A 348 6.00 2.69 -13.44
C GLU A 348 6.63 2.33 -12.08
N LYS A 349 7.20 3.31 -11.38
CA LYS A 349 7.73 3.15 -10.01
C LYS A 349 6.66 2.62 -9.06
N THR A 350 5.50 3.29 -9.00
CA THR A 350 4.38 2.91 -8.12
C THR A 350 3.88 1.50 -8.41
N MET A 351 3.78 1.11 -9.68
CA MET A 351 3.35 -0.24 -10.07
C MET A 351 4.43 -1.30 -9.80
N HIS A 352 5.72 -0.95 -9.88
CA HIS A 352 6.82 -1.82 -9.49
C HIS A 352 6.80 -2.09 -7.99
N GLU A 353 6.73 -1.04 -7.16
CA GLU A 353 6.66 -1.13 -5.70
C GLU A 353 5.44 -1.95 -5.25
N ARG A 354 4.25 -1.68 -5.80
CA ARG A 354 3.04 -2.47 -5.54
C ARG A 354 3.23 -3.95 -5.89
N GLN A 355 3.90 -4.26 -7.00
CA GLN A 355 4.18 -5.65 -7.39
C GLN A 355 5.18 -6.32 -6.44
N VAL A 356 6.25 -5.62 -6.04
CA VAL A 356 7.22 -6.12 -5.05
C VAL A 356 6.51 -6.41 -3.73
N ASN A 357 5.72 -5.46 -3.21
CA ASN A 357 4.97 -5.62 -1.97
C ASN A 357 3.98 -6.78 -2.04
N ALA A 358 3.18 -6.88 -3.12
CA ALA A 358 2.26 -7.99 -3.33
C ALA A 358 2.97 -9.35 -3.39
N ASN A 359 4.12 -9.43 -4.06
CA ASN A 359 4.95 -10.64 -4.12
C ASN A 359 5.55 -10.99 -2.74
N THR A 360 5.97 -10.00 -1.95
CA THR A 360 6.48 -10.20 -0.59
C THR A 360 5.38 -10.69 0.35
N THR A 361 4.20 -10.05 0.35
CA THR A 361 3.04 -10.49 1.14
C THR A 361 2.60 -11.90 0.75
N LYS A 362 2.53 -12.22 -0.55
CA LYS A 362 2.21 -13.58 -1.02
C LYS A 362 3.25 -14.61 -0.63
N ARG A 363 4.55 -14.27 -0.66
CA ARG A 363 5.64 -15.15 -0.19
C ARG A 363 5.52 -15.42 1.30
N LYS A 364 5.26 -14.39 2.12
CA LYS A 364 5.04 -14.52 3.56
C LYS A 364 3.85 -15.42 3.87
N HIS A 365 2.68 -15.15 3.27
CA HIS A 365 1.48 -15.98 3.47
C HIS A 365 1.73 -17.45 3.09
N SER A 366 2.36 -17.70 1.94
CA SER A 366 2.69 -19.07 1.51
C SER A 366 3.78 -19.74 2.36
N ALA A 367 4.59 -18.97 3.10
CA ALA A 367 5.52 -19.49 4.08
C ALA A 367 4.81 -19.84 5.38
N ASP A 368 3.94 -18.94 5.89
CA ASP A 368 3.13 -19.16 7.07
C ASP A 368 2.22 -20.41 6.91
N GLU A 369 1.54 -20.55 5.76
CA GLU A 369 0.79 -21.75 5.37
C GLU A 369 1.67 -23.02 5.33
N ALA A 370 2.86 -22.93 4.72
CA ALA A 370 3.75 -24.08 4.62
C ALA A 370 4.31 -24.53 5.98
N LEU A 371 4.47 -23.62 6.95
CA LEU A 371 4.87 -23.97 8.33
C LEU A 371 3.71 -24.55 9.14
N GLN A 372 2.47 -24.10 8.90
CA GLN A 372 1.28 -24.58 9.59
C GLN A 372 0.76 -25.92 9.06
N GLY A 373 1.06 -26.26 7.82
CA GLY A 373 0.48 -27.39 7.09
C GLY A 373 -0.46 -26.87 6.00
N MET A 374 -0.30 -27.37 4.77
CA MET A 374 -1.12 -26.93 3.64
C MET A 374 -1.51 -28.07 2.70
N GLU A 375 -2.75 -28.05 2.23
CA GLU A 375 -3.25 -28.95 1.18
C GLU A 375 -2.64 -28.60 -0.19
N VAL A 376 -1.99 -29.57 -0.83
CA VAL A 376 -1.34 -29.41 -2.14
C VAL A 376 -1.79 -30.51 -3.10
N PRO A 377 -2.28 -30.17 -4.31
CA PRO A 377 -2.58 -31.17 -5.33
C PRO A 377 -1.30 -31.77 -5.91
N VAL A 378 -1.23 -33.10 -5.94
CA VAL A 378 -0.13 -33.83 -6.58
C VAL A 378 -0.24 -33.75 -8.09
N ARG A 379 0.88 -33.51 -8.76
CA ARG A 379 1.01 -33.49 -10.22
C ARG A 379 1.88 -34.61 -10.74
N ILE A 380 1.36 -35.42 -11.66
CA ILE A 380 2.10 -36.49 -12.34
C ILE A 380 2.77 -35.91 -13.59
N TRP A 381 4.08 -35.71 -13.51
CA TRP A 381 4.89 -35.30 -14.65
C TRP A 381 5.28 -36.51 -15.51
N ASN A 382 4.65 -36.61 -16.68
CA ASN A 382 5.10 -37.48 -17.78
C ASN A 382 6.31 -36.83 -18.47
N GLY A 383 7.49 -37.45 -18.39
CA GLY A 383 8.68 -36.96 -19.09
C GLY A 383 8.50 -37.02 -20.61
N LYS A 384 8.93 -35.98 -21.35
CA LYS A 384 9.00 -36.02 -22.83
C LYS A 384 9.91 -37.12 -23.38
N ASN A 385 10.80 -37.66 -22.55
CA ASN A 385 11.65 -38.80 -22.88
C ASN A 385 11.03 -40.06 -22.26
N PRO A 386 10.70 -41.11 -23.03
CA PRO A 386 10.03 -42.31 -22.54
C PRO A 386 10.84 -43.08 -21.48
N HIS A 387 12.15 -42.86 -21.40
CA HIS A 387 13.00 -43.46 -20.35
C HIS A 387 13.00 -42.68 -19.02
N ARG A 388 12.44 -41.47 -18.98
CA ARG A 388 12.26 -40.74 -17.71
C ARG A 388 10.99 -41.23 -17.02
N ARG A 389 11.18 -41.97 -15.93
CA ARG A 389 10.10 -42.41 -15.03
C ARG A 389 9.18 -41.25 -14.68
N THR A 390 7.89 -41.55 -14.66
CA THR A 390 6.83 -40.63 -14.21
C THR A 390 7.11 -40.17 -12.78
N ALA A 391 7.18 -38.84 -12.59
CA ALA A 391 7.41 -38.25 -11.28
C ALA A 391 6.09 -37.73 -10.70
N GLN A 392 5.82 -38.02 -9.43
CA GLN A 392 4.75 -37.38 -8.67
C GLN A 392 5.37 -36.14 -8.01
N ILE A 393 4.78 -34.97 -8.22
CA ILE A 393 5.35 -33.68 -7.81
C ILE A 393 4.32 -32.89 -7.00
N ILE A 394 4.70 -32.48 -5.80
CA ILE A 394 4.00 -31.44 -5.04
C ILE A 394 4.75 -30.12 -5.20
N THR A 395 4.02 -28.99 -5.13
CA THR A 395 4.60 -27.66 -5.30
C THR A 395 4.20 -26.74 -4.15
N ILE A 396 5.19 -26.24 -3.40
CA ILE A 396 5.03 -25.16 -2.42
C ILE A 396 5.62 -23.90 -3.06
N SER A 397 4.79 -22.93 -3.39
CA SER A 397 5.21 -21.68 -4.06
C SER A 397 6.05 -21.91 -5.33
N HIS A 398 7.38 -21.72 -5.28
CA HIS A 398 8.33 -21.94 -6.40
C HIS A 398 9.10 -23.28 -6.29
N PHE A 399 8.88 -24.03 -5.22
CA PHE A 399 9.64 -25.21 -4.84
C PHE A 399 8.86 -26.47 -5.20
N GLN A 400 9.53 -27.42 -5.84
CA GLN A 400 8.94 -28.66 -6.33
C GLN A 400 9.64 -29.82 -5.64
N PHE A 401 8.86 -30.71 -5.04
CA PHE A 401 9.33 -31.88 -4.30
C PHE A 401 8.78 -33.14 -4.98
N ALA A 402 9.64 -34.14 -5.15
CA ALA A 402 9.26 -35.38 -5.81
C ALA A 402 8.79 -36.41 -4.76
N LEU A 403 7.52 -36.83 -4.84
CA LEU A 403 7.00 -37.95 -4.06
C LEU A 403 7.45 -39.25 -4.71
N SER A 404 8.36 -39.97 -4.03
CA SER A 404 8.90 -41.23 -4.52
C SER A 404 7.81 -42.29 -4.62
N ARG A 405 7.61 -42.85 -5.82
CA ARG A 405 6.71 -44.00 -6.02
C ARG A 405 7.08 -45.23 -5.19
N LYS A 406 8.35 -45.35 -4.76
CA LYS A 406 8.76 -46.41 -3.83
C LYS A 406 8.19 -46.22 -2.40
N MET A 407 7.81 -45.00 -2.04
CA MET A 407 7.24 -44.66 -0.74
C MET A 407 5.71 -44.61 -0.81
N VAL A 408 5.16 -43.94 -1.83
CA VAL A 408 3.71 -43.79 -1.99
C VAL A 408 3.30 -43.68 -3.46
N HIS A 409 2.17 -44.30 -3.82
CA HIS A 409 1.52 -44.14 -5.11
C HIS A 409 0.22 -43.33 -4.93
N VAL A 410 0.08 -42.26 -5.70
CA VAL A 410 -1.07 -41.34 -5.74
C VAL A 410 -1.42 -41.01 -7.21
N ARG A 411 -2.63 -40.53 -7.46
CA ARG A 411 -3.14 -40.13 -8.78
C ARG A 411 -2.81 -38.64 -9.05
N ASP A 412 -3.00 -38.20 -10.30
CA ASP A 412 -2.92 -36.78 -10.62
C ASP A 412 -4.15 -36.06 -10.05
N GLY A 413 -3.92 -34.96 -9.34
CA GLY A 413 -4.99 -34.19 -8.69
C GLY A 413 -5.37 -34.66 -7.28
N ASP A 414 -4.85 -35.80 -6.79
CA ASP A 414 -5.00 -36.19 -5.39
C ASP A 414 -4.43 -35.09 -4.48
N ILE A 415 -5.13 -34.78 -3.38
CA ILE A 415 -4.69 -33.80 -2.38
C ILE A 415 -3.86 -34.52 -1.31
N VAL A 416 -2.74 -33.92 -0.93
CA VAL A 416 -1.91 -34.33 0.20
C VAL A 416 -1.65 -33.11 1.07
N GLU A 417 -1.55 -33.30 2.38
CA GLU A 417 -1.10 -32.26 3.29
C GLU A 417 0.43 -32.24 3.34
N VAL A 418 1.01 -31.04 3.35
CA VAL A 418 2.45 -30.81 3.30
C VAL A 418 2.84 -29.79 4.36
N GLN A 419 3.82 -30.13 5.21
CA GLN A 419 4.32 -29.25 6.25
C GLN A 419 5.85 -29.12 6.20
N CYS A 420 6.34 -27.87 6.26
CA CYS A 420 7.73 -27.52 6.42
C CYS A 420 8.05 -27.40 7.92
N HIS A 421 9.04 -28.15 8.40
CA HIS A 421 9.50 -28.05 9.79
C HIS A 421 10.86 -27.37 9.85
N LEU A 422 10.94 -26.26 10.58
CA LEU A 422 12.19 -25.58 10.89
C LEU A 422 12.61 -25.87 12.32
N SER A 423 13.77 -26.50 12.47
CA SER A 423 14.40 -26.74 13.77
C SER A 423 15.44 -25.66 14.10
N HIS A 424 15.82 -25.54 15.38
CA HIS A 424 16.89 -24.62 15.80
C HIS A 424 18.28 -25.16 15.41
N GLY A 425 18.49 -26.47 15.55
CA GLY A 425 19.70 -27.19 15.12
C GLY A 425 19.47 -28.00 13.84
N ILE A 426 20.31 -29.00 13.58
CA ILE A 426 20.14 -29.90 12.43
C ILE A 426 18.87 -30.74 12.62
N HIS A 427 17.97 -30.75 11.63
CA HIS A 427 16.76 -31.55 11.63
C HIS A 427 17.10 -33.03 11.38
N GLU A 428 16.58 -33.93 12.21
CA GLU A 428 16.79 -35.38 12.08
C GLU A 428 16.34 -35.89 10.69
N HIS A 429 15.11 -35.52 10.32
CA HIS A 429 14.52 -35.81 9.02
C HIS A 429 14.81 -34.72 7.96
N ARG A 430 15.98 -34.07 7.99
CA ARG A 430 16.32 -33.00 7.03
C ARG A 430 16.14 -33.43 5.57
N TYR A 431 15.52 -32.58 4.77
CA TYR A 431 15.24 -32.88 3.36
C TYR A 431 16.51 -32.93 2.52
N ALA A 432 17.38 -31.92 2.62
CA ALA A 432 18.65 -31.88 1.89
C ALA A 432 19.72 -32.68 2.65
N ARG A 433 19.89 -33.97 2.33
CA ARG A 433 20.78 -34.86 3.12
C ARG A 433 22.25 -34.44 3.09
N ASN A 434 22.70 -33.80 2.00
CA ASN A 434 24.06 -33.30 1.79
C ASN A 434 24.28 -31.84 2.28
N SER A 435 23.33 -31.25 3.01
CA SER A 435 23.54 -29.94 3.64
C SER A 435 24.63 -30.00 4.71
N LEU A 436 25.52 -29.00 4.75
CA LEU A 436 26.46 -28.80 5.85
C LEU A 436 25.72 -28.39 7.12
N ALA A 437 26.32 -28.58 8.31
CA ALA A 437 25.73 -28.13 9.57
C ALA A 437 25.43 -26.61 9.61
N THR A 438 26.15 -25.83 8.80
CA THR A 438 26.00 -24.37 8.64
C THR A 438 25.05 -23.97 7.50
N ASP A 439 24.60 -24.91 6.66
CA ASP A 439 23.58 -24.63 5.64
C ASP A 439 22.20 -24.52 6.32
N PRO A 440 21.41 -23.44 6.10
CA PRO A 440 20.04 -23.35 6.61
C PRO A 440 19.18 -24.59 6.27
N ALA A 441 19.38 -25.19 5.10
CA ALA A 441 18.72 -26.41 4.66
C ALA A 441 18.91 -27.61 5.60
N ALA A 442 19.94 -27.62 6.46
CA ALA A 442 20.13 -28.65 7.46
C ALA A 442 19.06 -28.63 8.56
N ARG A 443 18.40 -27.48 8.76
CA ARG A 443 17.34 -27.25 9.74
C ARG A 443 15.94 -27.58 9.23
N LEU A 444 15.80 -27.88 7.93
CA LEU A 444 14.52 -28.04 7.23
C LEU A 444 14.14 -29.52 7.03
N GLY A 445 13.07 -29.96 7.71
CA GLY A 445 12.32 -31.16 7.37
C GLY A 445 11.12 -30.84 6.46
N ILE A 446 10.71 -31.79 5.62
CA ILE A 446 9.48 -31.70 4.83
C ILE A 446 8.65 -32.94 5.12
N HIS A 447 7.51 -32.77 5.79
CA HIS A 447 6.54 -33.81 6.10
C HIS A 447 5.42 -33.80 5.03
N VAL A 448 4.92 -34.98 4.67
CA VAL A 448 3.78 -35.14 3.76
C VAL A 448 2.89 -36.28 4.24
N GLU A 449 1.59 -36.02 4.31
CA GLU A 449 0.57 -37.02 4.61
C GLU A 449 -0.61 -36.99 3.65
N GLY A 450 -1.39 -38.07 3.61
CA GLY A 450 -2.56 -38.18 2.75
C GLY A 450 -3.00 -39.62 2.54
N VAL A 451 -3.73 -39.87 1.45
CA VAL A 451 -4.27 -41.20 1.10
C VAL A 451 -3.65 -41.69 -0.20
N SER A 452 -3.18 -42.93 -0.22
CA SER A 452 -2.62 -43.57 -1.41
C SER A 452 -3.70 -44.11 -2.34
N ILE A 453 -3.31 -44.52 -3.55
CA ILE A 453 -4.21 -45.13 -4.55
C ILE A 453 -4.90 -46.42 -4.07
N SER A 454 -4.38 -47.09 -3.03
CA SER A 454 -5.00 -48.26 -2.38
C SER A 454 -5.98 -47.90 -1.25
N GLY A 455 -6.23 -46.61 -1.01
CA GLY A 455 -7.04 -46.13 0.12
C GLY A 455 -6.30 -46.14 1.46
N THR A 456 -5.00 -46.44 1.48
CA THR A 456 -4.19 -46.49 2.71
C THR A 456 -3.68 -45.10 3.05
N THR A 457 -3.89 -44.64 4.28
CA THR A 457 -3.28 -43.41 4.79
C THR A 457 -1.76 -43.56 4.89
N PHE A 458 -1.03 -42.49 4.65
CA PHE A 458 0.42 -42.44 4.82
C PHE A 458 0.83 -41.10 5.44
N ALA A 459 1.92 -41.12 6.20
CA ALA A 459 2.61 -39.94 6.72
C ALA A 459 4.13 -40.20 6.58
N THR A 460 4.87 -39.29 5.98
CA THR A 460 6.27 -39.55 5.63
C THR A 460 7.12 -38.29 5.47
N TRP A 461 8.41 -38.42 5.80
CA TRP A 461 9.41 -37.37 5.59
C TRP A 461 10.07 -37.53 4.23
N LEU A 462 10.06 -36.45 3.44
CA LEU A 462 10.77 -36.43 2.17
C LEU A 462 12.26 -36.13 2.35
N TYR A 463 13.09 -36.65 1.44
CA TYR A 463 14.53 -36.40 1.44
C TYR A 463 15.14 -36.48 0.04
N ASN A 464 16.31 -35.86 -0.13
CA ASN A 464 17.04 -35.80 -1.39
C ASN A 464 18.56 -35.63 -1.16
N HIS A 465 19.37 -36.25 -2.03
CA HIS A 465 20.85 -36.26 -1.97
C HIS A 465 21.52 -35.41 -3.07
N GLY A 466 20.77 -34.61 -3.83
CA GLY A 466 21.35 -33.78 -4.88
C GLY A 466 21.98 -32.49 -4.34
N GLU A 467 23.24 -32.20 -4.69
CA GLU A 467 23.94 -30.96 -4.29
C GLU A 467 23.14 -29.68 -4.58
N ARG A 468 22.58 -29.56 -5.79
CA ARG A 468 21.73 -28.41 -6.17
C ARG A 468 20.44 -28.28 -5.35
N VAL A 469 20.01 -29.34 -4.66
CA VAL A 469 18.87 -29.28 -3.75
C VAL A 469 19.23 -28.49 -2.50
N VAL A 470 20.46 -28.59 -1.98
CA VAL A 470 20.91 -27.79 -0.82
C VAL A 470 20.71 -26.30 -1.11
N PHE A 471 21.08 -25.84 -2.31
CA PHE A 471 20.93 -24.44 -2.71
C PHE A 471 19.47 -24.00 -2.79
N ARG A 472 18.58 -24.86 -3.31
CA ARG A 472 17.14 -24.58 -3.36
C ARG A 472 16.52 -24.58 -1.97
N MET A 473 16.94 -25.48 -1.09
CA MET A 473 16.41 -25.57 0.27
C MET A 473 16.93 -24.45 1.16
N ASN A 474 18.17 -24.00 0.99
CA ASN A 474 18.66 -22.78 1.64
C ASN A 474 17.80 -21.57 1.27
N THR A 475 17.43 -21.41 -0.01
CA THR A 475 16.50 -20.36 -0.47
C THR A 475 15.08 -20.56 0.06
N LEU A 476 14.61 -21.81 0.26
CA LEU A 476 13.31 -22.07 0.87
C LEU A 476 13.31 -21.66 2.35
N VAL A 477 14.34 -22.04 3.13
CA VAL A 477 14.47 -21.61 4.54
C VAL A 477 14.50 -20.09 4.63
N ASP A 478 15.29 -19.41 3.80
CA ASP A 478 15.26 -17.95 3.70
C ASP A 478 13.83 -17.40 3.47
N SER A 479 13.04 -18.04 2.58
CA SER A 479 11.66 -17.63 2.33
C SER A 479 10.72 -17.91 3.49
N LEU A 480 10.94 -18.99 4.25
CA LEU A 480 10.18 -19.34 5.45
C LEU A 480 10.49 -18.40 6.62
N GLU A 481 11.72 -17.88 6.67
CA GLU A 481 12.20 -16.90 7.65
C GLU A 481 11.95 -15.44 7.20
N GLY A 482 11.19 -15.23 6.12
CA GLY A 482 10.79 -13.90 5.64
C GLY A 482 11.88 -13.08 4.94
N LEU A 483 13.05 -13.68 4.66
CA LEU A 483 14.16 -13.02 3.97
C LEU A 483 13.88 -12.89 2.46
N ASP A 484 14.34 -11.81 1.83
CA ASP A 484 14.15 -11.66 0.38
C ASP A 484 15.01 -12.65 -0.41
N VAL A 485 14.36 -13.62 -1.05
CA VAL A 485 14.98 -14.62 -1.92
C VAL A 485 15.44 -14.08 -3.27
N MET A 486 15.04 -12.86 -3.66
CA MET A 486 15.47 -12.25 -4.93
C MET A 486 16.83 -11.55 -4.79
N ASN A 487 17.17 -11.04 -3.60
CA ASN A 487 18.45 -10.40 -3.29
C ASN A 487 19.28 -11.22 -2.27
N PRO A 488 19.94 -12.32 -2.68
CA PRO A 488 20.75 -13.15 -1.80
C PRO A 488 22.12 -12.52 -1.41
N SER A 489 22.28 -11.20 -1.51
CA SER A 489 23.56 -10.54 -1.20
C SER A 489 24.07 -10.92 0.19
N GLY A 490 25.36 -11.26 0.28
CA GLY A 490 26.01 -11.80 1.48
C GLY A 490 25.70 -13.27 1.82
N ARG A 491 24.72 -13.91 1.18
CA ARG A 491 24.33 -15.31 1.44
C ARG A 491 24.90 -16.24 0.38
N THR A 492 25.77 -17.16 0.79
CA THR A 492 26.32 -18.20 -0.09
C THR A 492 25.36 -19.39 -0.25
N ARG A 493 25.65 -20.28 -1.20
CA ARG A 493 24.88 -21.51 -1.49
C ARG A 493 23.37 -21.26 -1.62
N ARG A 494 22.94 -20.22 -2.36
CA ARG A 494 21.51 -19.96 -2.67
C ARG A 494 21.18 -20.22 -4.13
N TRP A 495 19.95 -20.65 -4.38
CA TRP A 495 19.31 -20.66 -5.69
C TRP A 495 18.52 -19.35 -5.87
N ILE A 496 18.71 -18.68 -7.00
CA ILE A 496 17.96 -17.47 -7.37
C ILE A 496 16.82 -17.91 -8.30
N PRO A 497 15.55 -17.81 -7.87
CA PRO A 497 14.43 -18.22 -8.71
C PRO A 497 14.31 -17.34 -9.96
N ARG A 498 13.77 -17.91 -11.04
CA ARG A 498 13.59 -17.20 -12.32
C ARG A 498 12.62 -16.01 -12.14
N SER A 499 13.10 -14.80 -12.42
CA SER A 499 12.21 -13.64 -12.57
C SER A 499 11.30 -13.84 -13.79
N SER A 500 9.99 -13.66 -13.58
CA SER A 500 8.99 -13.78 -14.65
C SER A 500 9.04 -12.64 -15.67
N ARG A 501 9.70 -11.51 -15.35
CA ARG A 501 9.79 -10.32 -16.22
C ARG A 501 11.12 -10.12 -16.92
N GLY A 502 12.22 -10.68 -16.43
CA GLY A 502 13.56 -10.37 -16.95
C GLY A 502 14.10 -11.33 -18.02
N GLY A 503 13.42 -12.44 -18.30
CA GLY A 503 13.98 -13.54 -19.11
C GLY A 503 15.10 -14.35 -18.41
N ILE A 504 15.84 -13.70 -17.50
CA ILE A 504 16.89 -14.21 -16.61
C ILE A 504 16.59 -15.64 -16.16
N ARG A 505 17.44 -16.59 -16.56
CA ARG A 505 17.34 -17.99 -16.12
C ARG A 505 17.65 -18.05 -14.61
N SER A 506 17.08 -19.03 -13.92
CA SER A 506 17.44 -19.23 -12.51
C SER A 506 18.93 -19.59 -12.39
N THR A 507 19.64 -18.90 -11.51
CA THR A 507 21.09 -19.08 -11.27
C THR A 507 21.34 -19.58 -9.85
N TYR A 508 22.59 -19.94 -9.55
CA TYR A 508 23.07 -20.20 -8.19
C TYR A 508 24.09 -19.14 -7.80
N THR A 509 24.22 -18.81 -6.52
CA THR A 509 25.18 -17.79 -6.05
C THR A 509 26.64 -18.16 -6.34
N GLN A 510 26.96 -19.45 -6.49
CA GLN A 510 28.27 -19.88 -6.99
C GLN A 510 28.50 -19.47 -8.44
N ASP A 511 27.50 -19.60 -9.31
CA ASP A 511 27.59 -19.15 -10.71
C ASP A 511 27.82 -17.64 -10.77
N VAL A 512 27.12 -16.88 -9.91
CA VAL A 512 27.28 -15.41 -9.81
C VAL A 512 28.69 -15.04 -9.34
N LEU A 513 29.22 -15.68 -8.30
CA LEU A 513 30.59 -15.46 -7.83
C LEU A 513 31.63 -15.85 -8.88
N GLN A 514 31.38 -16.91 -9.65
CA GLN A 514 32.26 -17.32 -10.75
C GLN A 514 32.22 -16.31 -11.91
N MET A 515 31.03 -15.80 -12.26
CA MET A 515 30.87 -14.76 -13.29
C MET A 515 31.58 -13.45 -12.90
N ILE A 516 31.49 -13.03 -11.63
CA ILE A 516 32.22 -11.85 -11.12
C ILE A 516 33.73 -12.05 -11.26
N LYS A 517 34.27 -13.18 -10.76
CA LYS A 517 35.70 -13.51 -10.89
C LYS A 517 36.16 -13.54 -12.35
N THR A 518 35.35 -14.10 -13.25
CA THR A 518 35.67 -14.11 -14.69
C THR A 518 35.65 -12.71 -15.29
N ALA A 519 34.69 -11.85 -14.92
CA ALA A 519 34.65 -10.45 -15.38
C ALA A 519 35.84 -9.63 -14.86
N GLU A 520 36.21 -9.79 -13.58
CA GLU A 520 37.41 -9.19 -12.99
C GLU A 520 38.67 -9.63 -13.74
N SER A 521 38.85 -10.94 -13.96
CA SER A 521 39.98 -11.47 -14.73
C SER A 521 40.03 -11.00 -16.19
N ALA A 522 38.88 -10.76 -16.81
CA ALA A 522 38.79 -10.21 -18.17
C ALA A 522 39.15 -8.70 -18.21
N SER A 523 38.81 -7.94 -17.17
CA SER A 523 39.16 -6.52 -17.07
C SER A 523 40.66 -6.27 -16.85
N CYS A 524 41.39 -7.24 -16.29
CA CYS A 524 42.83 -7.15 -16.02
C CYS A 524 43.71 -7.75 -17.15
N GLY A 525 43.13 -8.35 -18.19
CA GLY A 525 43.87 -9.06 -19.25
C GLY A 525 44.29 -8.22 -20.46
N GLY A 526 44.03 -6.91 -20.46
CA GLY A 526 44.19 -6.03 -21.61
C GLY A 526 45.43 -5.13 -21.58
N SER A 527 46.64 -5.72 -21.47
CA SER A 527 47.91 -4.97 -21.62
C SER A 527 49.09 -5.90 -21.93
N SER A 528 49.35 -6.13 -23.23
CA SER A 528 50.66 -6.60 -23.69
C SER A 528 50.95 -6.08 -25.10
N SER A 529 51.82 -5.07 -25.19
CA SER A 529 52.54 -4.70 -26.40
C SER A 529 53.83 -3.98 -25.99
N ASP A 530 54.92 -4.75 -25.98
CA ASP A 530 56.29 -4.44 -26.36
C ASP A 530 56.86 -3.02 -26.18
N SER A 531 58.02 -2.96 -25.50
CA SER A 531 59.13 -2.08 -25.89
C SER A 531 60.47 -2.61 -25.36
N GLU A 532 61.30 -3.13 -26.27
CA GLU A 532 62.77 -2.99 -26.23
C GLU A 532 63.09 -1.47 -26.36
N SER A 533 64.28 -0.91 -26.09
CA SER A 533 65.62 -1.40 -25.71
C SER A 533 66.21 -0.43 -24.64
N GLU A 534 67.50 -0.28 -24.29
CA GLU A 534 68.81 -0.85 -24.68
C GLU A 534 69.81 -0.60 -23.52
N ASP A 535 70.93 -1.34 -23.42
CA ASP A 535 72.32 -0.81 -23.39
C ASP A 535 73.38 -1.83 -22.90
N LEU A 536 74.61 -1.62 -23.39
CA LEU A 536 75.78 -2.50 -23.25
C LEU A 536 76.66 -2.16 -22.04
N GLU A 537 77.35 -3.16 -21.49
CA GLU A 537 78.75 -2.96 -21.08
C GLU A 537 79.58 -4.25 -21.23
N VAL A 538 80.91 -4.11 -21.23
CA VAL A 538 81.84 -4.99 -21.96
C VAL A 538 82.89 -5.64 -21.04
N ASP A 539 83.29 -6.86 -21.40
CA ASP A 539 84.68 -7.34 -21.48
C ASP A 539 85.21 -8.46 -20.54
N ILE A 540 86.24 -9.14 -21.09
CA ILE A 540 87.25 -10.05 -20.53
C ILE A 540 86.87 -11.54 -20.37
N GLY A 541 87.56 -12.41 -21.14
CA GLY A 541 88.02 -13.68 -20.56
C GLY A 541 88.31 -14.92 -21.44
N SER A 542 89.18 -14.81 -22.46
CA SER A 542 90.18 -15.83 -22.88
C SER A 542 89.80 -17.33 -23.15
N ASP A 543 90.14 -17.73 -24.38
CA ASP A 543 90.97 -18.89 -24.76
C ASP A 543 90.47 -20.36 -24.75
N ALA A 544 90.21 -20.81 -25.99
CA ALA A 544 90.97 -21.84 -26.72
C ALA A 544 91.06 -23.30 -26.20
N SER A 545 90.37 -24.19 -26.91
CA SER A 545 90.94 -25.39 -27.57
C SER A 545 90.01 -25.88 -28.68
#